data_AF-A0A9W7IN73-F1
#
_entry.id   AF-A0A9W7IN73-F1
#
_cell.length_a   1.000
_cell.length_b   1.000
_cell.length_c   1.000
_cell.angle_alpha   90.00
_cell.angle_beta   90.00
_cell.angle_gamma   90.00
#
_symmetry.space_group_name_H-M   'P 1'
#
loop_
_entity.id
_entity.type
_entity.pdbx_description
1 polymer ?
#
loop_
_entity_poly.entity_id
_entity_poly.type
_entity_poly.pdbx_seq_one_letter_code
_entity_poly.pdbx_strand_id
1 'polypeptide(L)'
;MADKFFTQLFGAFLMFFVLQPFVIKSLEFESVQNPEGAQKGDVVNGLNQIKKYLHSYGYYHHDTEDTFDDRFDDSLESALKAYKDYLGIDVTGKIDSDTIKGVLTPRCGVPDHLVSNYSFPGGKYKWTNRSLS
;
A
#
# COMPACT_ATOMS: atom_id res chain seq x y z
N MET A 1 -41.35 13.69 26.35
CA MET A 1 -39.98 14.18 26.63
C MET A 1 -38.99 13.06 26.30
N ALA A 2 -38.86 12.73 25.01
CA ALA A 2 -38.08 11.59 24.51
C ALA A 2 -37.51 11.86 23.09
N ASP A 3 -37.40 13.13 22.71
CA ASP A 3 -37.02 13.57 21.37
C ASP A 3 -35.55 14.03 21.29
N LYS A 4 -34.95 14.41 22.42
CA LYS A 4 -33.56 14.91 22.51
C LYS A 4 -32.51 13.83 22.71
N PHE A 5 -32.90 12.66 23.21
CA PHE A 5 -31.96 11.56 23.49
C PHE A 5 -31.56 10.83 22.19
N PHE A 6 -32.51 10.68 21.27
CA PHE A 6 -32.30 9.97 20.01
C PHE A 6 -31.43 10.77 19.03
N THR A 7 -31.59 12.09 18.97
CA THR A 7 -30.74 12.97 18.14
C THR A 7 -29.31 13.06 18.64
N GLN A 8 -29.09 13.04 19.97
CA GLN A 8 -27.75 13.04 20.57
C GLN A 8 -27.02 11.71 20.33
N LEU A 9 -27.72 10.58 20.45
CA LEU A 9 -27.15 9.26 20.18
C LEU A 9 -26.83 9.04 18.69
N PHE A 10 -27.70 9.44 17.77
CA PHE A 10 -27.45 9.30 16.34
C PHE A 10 -26.32 10.20 15.82
N GLY A 11 -26.21 11.43 16.36
CA GLY A 11 -25.11 12.34 16.01
C GLY A 11 -23.74 11.82 16.44
N ALA A 12 -23.63 11.26 17.64
CA ALA A 12 -22.39 10.63 18.12
C ALA A 12 -22.04 9.36 17.33
N PHE A 13 -23.04 8.58 16.91
CA PHE A 13 -22.86 7.37 16.11
C PHE A 13 -22.34 7.68 14.70
N LEU A 14 -22.87 8.72 14.04
CA LEU A 14 -22.38 9.18 12.74
C LEU A 14 -20.95 9.71 12.80
N MET A 15 -20.56 10.38 13.89
CA MET A 15 -19.19 10.84 14.10
C MET A 15 -18.20 9.69 14.31
N PHE A 16 -18.64 8.58 14.93
CA PHE A 16 -17.82 7.38 15.10
C PHE A 16 -17.55 6.67 13.76
N PHE A 17 -18.56 6.56 12.89
CA PHE A 17 -18.44 5.91 11.58
C PHE A 17 -17.51 6.61 10.59
N VAL A 18 -17.31 7.93 10.71
CA VAL A 18 -16.42 8.70 9.81
C VAL A 18 -14.94 8.53 10.16
N LEU A 19 -14.60 8.19 11.41
CA LEU A 19 -13.22 7.93 11.86
C LEU A 19 -12.79 6.46 11.74
N GLN A 20 -13.73 5.53 11.64
CA GLN A 20 -13.46 4.10 11.54
C GLN A 20 -12.67 3.63 10.29
N PRO A 21 -12.78 4.21 9.07
CA PRO A 21 -12.11 3.61 7.92
C PRO A 21 -10.57 3.68 7.99
N PHE A 22 -10.01 4.61 8.79
CA PHE A 22 -8.56 4.70 9.01
C PHE A 22 -8.06 3.64 10.01
N VAL A 23 -8.82 3.41 11.09
CA VAL A 23 -8.44 2.50 12.18
C VAL A 23 -8.46 1.03 11.75
N ILE A 24 -9.39 0.64 10.87
CA ILE A 24 -9.53 -0.76 10.45
C ILE A 24 -8.34 -1.21 9.59
N LYS A 25 -7.79 -0.33 8.75
CA LYS A 25 -6.68 -0.67 7.85
C LYS A 25 -5.34 -0.78 8.58
N SER A 26 -5.12 0.02 9.62
CA SER A 26 -3.95 -0.13 10.49
C SER A 26 -4.01 -1.42 11.31
N LEU A 27 -5.20 -1.80 11.78
CA LEU A 27 -5.40 -3.01 12.61
C LEU A 27 -5.13 -4.31 11.83
N GLU A 28 -5.46 -4.33 10.53
CA GLU A 28 -5.19 -5.48 9.67
C GLU A 28 -3.69 -5.66 9.41
N PHE A 29 -2.94 -4.57 9.28
CA PHE A 29 -1.47 -4.62 9.18
C PHE A 29 -0.80 -4.93 10.53
N GLU A 30 -1.39 -4.53 11.66
CA GLU A 30 -0.87 -4.85 13.00
C GLU A 30 -0.92 -6.36 13.29
N SER A 31 -1.76 -7.12 12.56
CA SER A 31 -1.76 -8.58 12.59
C SER A 31 -0.56 -9.23 11.89
N VAL A 32 0.18 -8.47 11.06
CA VAL A 32 1.47 -8.88 10.51
C VAL A 32 2.49 -8.85 11.64
N GLN A 33 3.16 -9.97 11.91
CA GLN A 33 4.31 -9.94 12.82
C GLN A 33 5.33 -8.94 12.27
N ASN A 34 5.84 -8.04 13.12
CA ASN A 34 6.70 -6.93 12.70
C ASN A 34 7.78 -7.40 11.71
N PRO A 35 7.65 -7.11 10.40
CA PRO A 35 8.56 -7.62 9.38
C PRO A 35 9.84 -6.78 9.31
N GLU A 36 10.01 -5.84 10.23
CA GLU A 36 11.19 -5.01 10.35
C GLU A 36 12.44 -5.87 10.57
N GLY A 37 13.44 -5.61 9.75
CA GLY A 37 14.68 -6.38 9.72
C GLY A 37 14.64 -7.61 8.82
N ALA A 38 13.48 -8.01 8.28
CA ALA A 38 13.39 -9.15 7.37
C ALA A 38 14.25 -8.93 6.11
N GLN A 39 14.96 -9.97 5.71
CA GLN A 39 15.88 -9.97 4.57
C GLN A 39 15.78 -11.27 3.78
N LYS A 40 16.47 -11.31 2.64
CA LYS A 40 16.50 -12.47 1.73
C LYS A 40 16.82 -13.77 2.46
N GLY A 41 15.95 -14.77 2.28
CA GLY A 41 16.03 -16.08 2.92
C GLY A 41 15.11 -16.25 4.13
N ASP A 42 14.58 -15.16 4.70
CA ASP A 42 13.67 -15.22 5.84
C ASP A 42 12.27 -15.69 5.42
N VAL A 43 11.53 -16.25 6.38
CA VAL A 43 10.10 -16.55 6.25
C VAL A 43 9.39 -15.86 7.39
N VAL A 44 8.58 -14.84 7.08
CA VAL A 44 7.95 -13.97 8.07
C VAL A 44 6.46 -13.93 7.83
N ASN A 45 5.69 -14.24 8.87
CA ASN A 45 4.23 -14.29 8.76
C ASN A 45 3.64 -12.92 8.35
N GLY A 46 2.84 -12.91 7.29
CA GLY A 46 2.21 -11.70 6.77
C GLY A 46 3.07 -10.90 5.77
N LEU A 47 4.25 -11.39 5.42
CA LEU A 47 5.07 -10.83 4.35
C LEU A 47 4.33 -10.88 2.99
N ASN A 48 3.41 -11.83 2.82
CA ASN A 48 2.50 -11.88 1.68
C ASN A 48 1.71 -10.57 1.47
N GLN A 49 1.39 -9.81 2.52
CA GLN A 49 0.67 -8.55 2.43
C GLN A 49 1.54 -7.45 1.81
N ILE A 50 2.83 -7.43 2.16
CA ILE A 50 3.81 -6.50 1.57
C ILE A 50 4.01 -6.84 0.09
N LYS A 51 4.10 -8.14 -0.26
CA LYS A 51 4.16 -8.55 -1.67
C LYS A 51 2.94 -8.08 -2.47
N LYS A 52 1.73 -8.26 -1.90
CA LYS A 52 0.47 -7.77 -2.50
C LYS A 52 0.47 -6.26 -2.69
N TYR A 53 0.95 -5.51 -1.70
CA TYR A 53 1.07 -4.07 -1.78
C TYR A 53 2.05 -3.66 -2.90
N LEU A 54 3.25 -4.23 -2.93
CA LEU A 54 4.25 -3.90 -3.96
C LEU A 54 3.77 -4.28 -5.36
N HIS A 55 3.00 -5.37 -5.48
CA HIS A 55 2.37 -5.79 -6.73
C HIS A 55 1.33 -4.76 -7.21
N SER A 56 0.46 -4.26 -6.32
CA SER A 56 -0.57 -3.28 -6.71
C SER A 56 0.00 -1.95 -7.21
N TYR A 57 1.22 -1.61 -6.81
CA TYR A 57 1.94 -0.42 -7.27
C TYR A 57 2.94 -0.67 -8.42
N GLY A 58 3.02 -1.91 -8.92
CA GLY A 58 3.80 -2.28 -10.10
C GLY A 58 5.28 -2.62 -9.85
N TYR A 59 5.68 -2.83 -8.59
CA TYR A 59 7.07 -3.17 -8.26
C TYR A 59 7.33 -4.68 -8.25
N TYR A 60 6.39 -5.46 -7.75
CA TYR A 60 6.53 -6.91 -7.61
C TYR A 60 5.73 -7.62 -8.71
N HIS A 61 6.41 -8.34 -9.59
CA HIS A 61 5.79 -9.13 -10.65
C HIS A 61 5.92 -10.61 -10.30
N HIS A 62 4.80 -11.34 -10.29
CA HIS A 62 4.79 -12.77 -10.07
C HIS A 62 3.97 -13.45 -11.16
N ASP A 63 4.56 -14.42 -11.83
CA ASP A 63 3.96 -15.09 -13.00
C ASP A 63 2.68 -15.89 -12.71
N THR A 64 2.37 -16.13 -11.44
CA THR A 64 1.19 -16.88 -11.00
C THR A 64 0.43 -16.05 -9.98
N GLU A 65 -0.74 -15.54 -10.34
CA GLU A 65 -1.56 -14.66 -9.48
C GLU A 65 -2.01 -15.31 -8.15
N ASP A 66 -1.88 -16.63 -8.01
CA ASP A 66 -2.62 -17.36 -6.98
C ASP A 66 -1.96 -17.52 -5.61
N THR A 67 -0.68 -17.20 -5.40
CA THR A 67 -0.11 -17.31 -4.03
C THR A 67 1.07 -16.38 -3.76
N PHE A 68 0.79 -15.22 -3.17
CA PHE A 68 1.82 -14.50 -2.40
C PHE A 68 2.13 -15.31 -1.14
N ASP A 69 3.33 -15.87 -1.07
CA ASP A 69 3.83 -16.55 0.12
C ASP A 69 4.52 -15.59 1.11
N ASP A 70 4.88 -16.13 2.26
CA ASP A 70 5.53 -15.40 3.34
C ASP A 70 7.08 -15.44 3.24
N ARG A 71 7.64 -15.87 2.10
CA ARG A 71 9.09 -16.02 1.92
C ARG A 71 9.70 -14.74 1.37
N PHE A 72 10.84 -14.33 1.91
CA PHE A 72 11.62 -13.25 1.34
C PHE A 72 12.50 -13.77 0.21
N ASP A 73 12.03 -13.61 -1.04
CA ASP A 73 12.69 -14.03 -2.26
C ASP A 73 13.46 -12.90 -2.97
N ASP A 74 14.16 -13.26 -4.04
CA ASP A 74 14.98 -12.35 -4.84
C ASP A 74 14.13 -11.28 -5.55
N SER A 75 12.91 -11.66 -5.94
CA SER A 75 11.94 -10.77 -6.56
C SER A 75 11.48 -9.69 -5.59
N LEU A 76 11.23 -10.05 -4.33
CA LEU A 76 10.85 -9.11 -3.28
C LEU A 76 11.99 -8.17 -2.93
N GLU A 77 13.23 -8.68 -2.84
CA GLU A 77 14.39 -7.82 -2.61
C GLU A 77 14.52 -6.75 -3.71
N SER A 78 14.34 -7.15 -4.97
CA SER A 78 14.42 -6.26 -6.13
C SER A 78 13.27 -5.24 -6.13
N ALA A 79 12.05 -5.69 -5.85
CA ALA A 79 10.88 -4.83 -5.74
C ALA A 79 11.01 -3.80 -4.62
N LEU A 80 11.53 -4.21 -3.45
CA LEU A 80 11.80 -3.31 -2.33
C LEU A 80 12.83 -2.26 -2.70
N LYS A 81 13.93 -2.64 -3.36
CA LYS A 81 14.95 -1.66 -3.80
C LYS A 81 14.35 -0.58 -4.70
N ALA A 82 13.53 -0.99 -5.68
CA ALA A 82 12.85 -0.05 -6.59
C ALA A 82 11.83 0.84 -5.86
N TYR A 83 11.06 0.29 -4.92
CA TYR A 83 10.12 1.06 -4.12
C TYR A 83 10.81 2.10 -3.23
N LYS A 84 11.92 1.71 -2.60
CA LYS A 84 12.69 2.60 -1.72
C LYS A 84 13.37 3.72 -2.50
N ASP A 85 13.87 3.42 -3.70
CA ASP A 85 14.40 4.42 -4.63
C ASP A 85 13.31 5.45 -5.02
N TYR A 86 12.10 4.99 -5.32
CA TYR A 86 10.96 5.88 -5.61
C TYR A 86 10.58 6.78 -4.41
N LEU A 87 10.61 6.24 -3.20
CA LEU A 87 10.37 7.01 -1.98
C LEU A 87 11.51 8.00 -1.64
N GLY A 88 12.68 7.83 -2.24
CA GLY A 88 13.88 8.61 -1.93
C GLY A 88 14.45 8.30 -0.54
N ILE A 89 14.30 7.07 -0.06
CA ILE A 89 14.88 6.59 1.21
C ILE A 89 16.04 5.62 0.96
N ASP A 90 16.81 5.31 1.99
CA ASP A 90 18.02 4.49 1.86
C ASP A 90 17.74 3.11 1.27
N VAL A 91 18.33 2.81 0.10
CA VAL A 91 18.10 1.56 -0.62
C VAL A 91 18.88 0.42 0.04
N THR A 92 18.20 -0.34 0.92
CA THR A 92 18.73 -1.55 1.57
C THR A 92 18.01 -2.79 1.04
N GLY A 93 18.62 -3.97 1.19
CA GLY A 93 18.01 -5.25 0.82
C GLY A 93 17.09 -5.85 1.90
N LYS A 94 16.68 -5.05 2.89
CA LYS A 94 15.86 -5.48 4.03
C LYS A 94 14.66 -4.55 4.20
N ILE A 95 13.62 -5.04 4.88
CA ILE A 95 12.49 -4.22 5.30
C ILE A 95 12.90 -3.43 6.55
N ASP A 96 12.75 -2.11 6.52
CA ASP A 96 13.01 -1.22 7.66
C ASP A 96 11.77 -0.42 8.06
N SER A 97 11.87 0.28 9.19
CA SER A 97 10.78 1.10 9.73
C SER A 97 10.25 2.13 8.73
N ASP A 98 11.12 2.72 7.93
CA ASP A 98 10.75 3.73 6.93
C ASP A 98 9.98 3.10 5.77
N THR A 99 10.39 1.91 5.34
CA THR A 99 9.66 1.10 4.36
C THR A 99 8.27 0.73 4.88
N ILE A 100 8.18 0.25 6.13
CA ILE A 100 6.89 -0.11 6.77
C ILE A 100 5.98 1.12 6.84
N LYS A 101 6.52 2.26 7.25
CA LYS A 101 5.78 3.53 7.28
C LYS A 101 5.28 3.93 5.90
N GLY A 102 6.08 3.75 4.86
CA GLY A 102 5.68 3.96 3.46
C GLY A 102 4.49 3.10 3.05
N VAL A 103 4.55 1.79 3.37
CA VAL A 103 3.47 0.83 3.07
C VAL A 103 2.18 1.19 3.81
N LEU A 104 2.29 1.60 5.07
CA LEU A 104 1.16 1.96 5.94
C LEU A 104 0.51 3.30 5.62
N THR A 105 1.26 4.23 5.02
CA THR A 105 0.76 5.58 4.73
C THR A 105 -0.28 5.53 3.60
N PRO A 106 -1.53 6.00 3.82
CA PRO A 106 -2.53 6.07 2.75
C PRO A 106 -2.06 6.96 1.60
N ARG A 107 -2.30 6.51 0.36
CA ARG A 107 -1.86 7.18 -0.87
C ARG A 107 -2.79 6.90 -2.04
N CYS A 108 -2.54 7.55 -3.17
CA CYS A 108 -3.27 7.32 -4.42
C CYS A 108 -3.10 5.87 -4.89
N GLY A 109 -4.15 5.26 -5.46
CA GLY A 109 -4.12 3.88 -5.96
C GLY A 109 -3.59 3.72 -7.39
N VAL A 110 -3.01 4.77 -7.99
CA VAL A 110 -2.36 4.68 -9.30
C VAL A 110 -0.98 4.03 -9.12
N PRO A 111 -0.59 3.03 -9.93
CA PRO A 111 0.73 2.41 -9.85
C PRO A 111 1.87 3.42 -10.01
N ASP A 112 2.94 3.24 -9.25
CA ASP A 112 4.14 4.09 -9.37
C ASP A 112 4.97 3.69 -10.60
N HIS A 113 5.09 2.39 -10.82
CA HIS A 113 5.77 1.83 -11.97
C HIS A 113 4.71 1.28 -12.93
N LEU A 114 4.63 1.86 -14.12
CA LEU A 114 3.69 1.39 -15.13
C LEU A 114 4.17 0.04 -15.66
N VAL A 115 3.41 -1.01 -15.36
CA VAL A 115 3.48 -2.25 -16.12
C VAL A 115 3.17 -1.91 -17.58
N SER A 116 3.90 -2.49 -18.52
CA SER A 116 3.93 -2.15 -19.96
C SER A 116 2.58 -2.00 -20.69
N ASN A 117 1.48 -2.41 -20.05
CA ASN A 117 0.14 -2.44 -20.62
C ASN A 117 -0.62 -1.10 -20.49
N TYR A 118 -0.15 -0.13 -19.70
CA TYR A 118 -0.77 1.20 -19.64
C TYR A 118 -0.29 2.09 -20.79
N SER A 119 -0.98 2.00 -21.93
CA SER A 119 -0.78 2.93 -23.04
C SER A 119 -1.65 4.18 -22.83
N PHE A 120 -1.03 5.35 -22.64
CA PHE A 120 -1.78 6.60 -22.65
C PHE A 120 -2.30 6.89 -24.06
N PRO A 121 -3.61 7.14 -24.24
CA PRO A 121 -4.16 7.55 -25.52
C PRO A 121 -3.41 8.79 -26.04
N GLY A 122 -2.75 8.65 -27.19
CA GLY A 122 -1.94 9.71 -27.81
C GLY A 122 -0.51 9.87 -27.29
N GLY A 123 -0.05 9.02 -26.37
CA GLY A 123 1.36 8.98 -25.92
C GLY A 123 1.87 10.25 -25.22
N LYS A 124 0.97 11.16 -24.82
CA LYS A 124 1.34 12.41 -24.15
C LYS A 124 1.00 12.32 -22.67
N TYR A 125 2.03 12.40 -21.84
CA TYR A 125 1.94 12.40 -20.37
C TYR A 125 1.55 13.77 -19.78
N LYS A 126 1.37 14.79 -20.63
CA LYS A 126 1.04 16.15 -20.22
C LYS A 126 0.07 16.79 -21.22
N TRP A 127 -0.95 17.46 -20.70
CA TRP A 127 -1.85 18.29 -21.49
C TRP A 127 -1.07 19.35 -22.26
N THR A 128 -1.32 19.43 -23.57
CA THR A 128 -0.72 20.46 -24.43
C THR A 128 -1.54 21.74 -24.45
N ASN A 129 -2.84 21.62 -24.25
CA ASN A 129 -3.77 22.75 -24.13
C ASN A 129 -3.94 23.17 -22.67
N ARG A 130 -4.23 24.45 -22.46
CA ARG A 130 -4.49 25.04 -21.13
C ARG A 130 -5.96 25.05 -20.73
N SER A 131 -6.85 24.58 -21.61
CA SER A 131 -8.29 24.48 -21.38
C SER A 131 -8.71 23.02 -21.36
N LEU A 132 -9.45 22.62 -20.33
CA LEU A 132 -10.17 21.35 -20.29
C LEU A 132 -11.54 21.61 -20.92
N SER A 133 -11.75 21.12 -22.14
CA SER A 133 -13.02 21.20 -22.88
C SER A 133 -13.85 19.94 -22.68
#